data_AF-A0A170Z3V4-F1
#
_entry.id   AF-A0A170Z3V4-F1
#
_cell.length_a   1.000
_cell.length_b   1.000
_cell.length_c   1.000
_cell.angle_alpha   90.00
_cell.angle_beta   90.00
_cell.angle_gamma   90.00
#
_symmetry.space_group_name_H-M   'P 1'
#
loop_
_entity.id
_entity.type
_entity.pdbx_description
1 polymer ?
#
loop_
_entity_poly.entity_id
_entity_poly.type
_entity_poly.pdbx_seq_one_letter_code
_entity_poly.pdbx_strand_id
1 'polypeptide(L)'
;MYQNLIDAALDQKQIFNMIRQGSSKSVVTGTFENKTVTCSLPHLTKESEMWSMLNVLSEEMLGCSNFFSQSSLNTCEKCSNRT
;
A
#
# COMPACT_ATOMS: atom_id res chain seq x y z
N MET A 1 0.75 -6.33 6.19
CA MET A 1 1.36 -5.65 5.03
C MET A 1 0.95 -4.19 4.96
N TYR A 2 -0.32 -3.83 4.77
CA TYR A 2 -0.76 -2.41 4.76
C TYR A 2 -0.31 -1.64 6.00
N GLN A 3 -0.43 -2.24 7.19
CA GLN A 3 0.07 -1.65 8.45
C GLN A 3 1.57 -1.36 8.37
N ASN A 4 2.40 -2.31 7.93
CA ASN A 4 3.84 -2.13 7.78
C ASN A 4 4.19 -1.00 6.80
N LEU A 5 3.40 -0.79 5.75
CA LEU A 5 3.59 0.32 4.81
C LEU A 5 3.33 1.67 5.47
N ILE A 6 2.24 1.77 6.25
CA ILE A 6 1.93 2.97 7.02
C ILE A 6 3.03 3.23 8.05
N ASP A 7 3.44 2.21 8.81
CA ASP A 7 4.42 2.36 9.89
C ASP A 7 5.80 2.76 9.37
N ALA A 8 6.20 2.26 8.20
CA ALA A 8 7.48 2.58 7.55
C ALA A 8 7.46 3.88 6.74
N ALA A 9 6.29 4.49 6.54
CA ALA A 9 6.15 5.69 5.74
C ALA A 9 6.79 6.90 6.44
N LEU A 10 7.52 7.71 5.67
CA LEU A 10 8.00 9.02 6.12
C LEU A 10 6.82 9.96 6.42
N ASP A 11 5.77 9.88 5.61
CA ASP A 11 4.48 10.54 5.83
C ASP A 11 3.37 9.48 5.94
N GLN A 12 3.06 9.10 7.18
CA GLN A 12 1.99 8.13 7.45
C GLN A 12 0.63 8.61 6.93
N LYS A 13 0.36 9.91 6.99
CA LYS A 13 -0.92 10.49 6.56
C LYS A 13 -1.10 10.31 5.05
N GLN A 14 -0.05 10.53 4.28
CA GLN A 14 -0.06 10.33 2.84
C GLN A 14 -0.39 8.88 2.47
N ILE A 15 0.35 7.91 3.00
CA ILE A 15 0.12 6.48 2.70
C ILE A 15 -1.24 6.02 3.22
N PHE A 16 -1.64 6.45 4.42
CA PHE A 16 -2.94 6.12 4.99
C PHE A 16 -4.10 6.61 4.10
N ASN A 17 -3.98 7.79 3.49
CA ASN A 17 -4.99 8.34 2.59
C ASN A 17 -5.04 7.64 1.22
N MET A 18 -3.96 6.99 0.79
CA MET A 18 -3.91 6.19 -0.45
C MET A 18 -4.57 4.81 -0.28
N ILE A 19 -4.72 4.33 0.96
CA ILE A 19 -5.34 3.03 1.23
C ILE A 19 -6.87 3.14 1.06
N ARG A 20 -7.42 2.32 0.16
CA ARG A 20 -8.87 2.19 0.02
C ARG A 20 -9.49 1.69 1.32
N GLN A 21 -10.57 2.35 1.73
CA GLN A 21 -11.33 1.99 2.92
C GLN A 21 -12.54 1.11 2.56
N GLY A 22 -13.02 0.32 3.50
CA GLY A 22 -14.21 -0.51 3.36
C GLY A 22 -14.77 -0.95 4.70
N SER A 23 -15.39 -2.12 4.75
CA SER A 23 -16.16 -2.62 5.91
C SER A 23 -15.73 -4.00 6.40
N SER A 24 -14.51 -4.44 6.06
CA SER A 24 -13.99 -5.72 6.58
C SER A 24 -13.61 -5.63 8.06
N LYS A 25 -13.35 -6.78 8.68
CA LYS A 25 -12.80 -6.85 10.04
C LYS A 25 -11.32 -6.47 10.12
N SER A 26 -10.63 -6.38 8.99
CA SER A 26 -9.21 -6.05 8.94
C SER A 26 -9.06 -4.53 9.00
N VAL A 27 -8.47 -4.03 10.07
CA VAL A 27 -8.23 -2.60 10.31
C VAL A 27 -6.75 -2.26 10.19
N VAL A 28 -6.48 -1.04 9.75
CA VAL A 28 -5.14 -0.43 9.77
C VAL A 28 -5.20 0.88 10.53
N THR A 29 -4.06 1.25 11.10
CA THR A 29 -3.91 2.38 11.99
C THR A 29 -2.80 3.29 11.48
N GLY A 30 -3.05 4.59 11.41
CA GLY A 30 -2.05 5.62 11.15
C GLY A 30 -1.97 6.60 12.31
N THR A 31 -0.79 7.11 12.59
CA THR A 31 -0.59 8.15 13.60
C THR A 31 -0.01 9.40 12.94
N PHE A 32 -0.79 10.47 12.91
CA PHE A 32 -0.40 11.77 12.35
C PHE A 32 -1.08 12.89 13.12
N GLU A 33 -0.44 14.07 13.19
CA GLU A 33 -0.95 15.23 13.94
C GLU A 33 -1.26 14.91 15.42
N ASN A 34 -0.43 14.05 16.06
CA ASN A 34 -0.62 13.51 17.40
C ASN A 34 -1.97 12.80 17.63
N LYS A 35 -2.62 12.34 16.55
CA LYS A 35 -3.86 11.56 16.59
C LYS A 35 -3.63 10.20 15.96
N THR A 36 -4.25 9.20 16.55
CA THR A 36 -4.33 7.86 15.99
C THR A 36 -5.66 7.73 15.25
N VAL A 37 -5.59 7.43 13.96
CA VAL A 37 -6.74 7.24 13.08
C VAL A 37 -6.74 5.80 12.59
N THR A 38 -7.92 5.18 12.56
CA THR A 38 -8.10 3.81 12.10
C THR A 38 -9.11 3.76 10.96
N CYS A 39 -8.87 2.85 10.01
CA CYS A 39 -9.84 2.55 8.97
C CYS A 39 -9.91 1.04 8.72
N SER A 40 -11.07 0.58 8.28
CA SER A 40 -11.27 -0.81 7.88
C SER A 40 -10.91 -0.98 6.41
N LEU A 41 -10.26 -2.08 6.06
CA LEU A 41 -9.95 -2.43 4.68
C LEU A 41 -11.22 -2.96 3.97
N PRO A 42 -11.26 -2.94 2.63
CA PRO A 42 -12.30 -3.59 1.85
C PRO A 42 -12.36 -5.09 2.11
N HIS A 43 -13.56 -5.66 2.04
CA HIS A 43 -13.71 -7.11 2.08
C HIS A 43 -13.33 -7.68 0.72
N LEU A 44 -12.27 -8.49 0.68
CA LEU A 44 -11.76 -9.10 -0.54
C LEU A 44 -12.12 -10.59 -0.53
N THR A 45 -12.71 -11.06 -1.61
CA THR A 45 -13.15 -12.44 -1.77
C THR A 45 -12.29 -13.20 -2.76
N LYS A 46 -11.60 -12.49 -3.66
CA LYS A 46 -10.73 -13.04 -4.70
C LYS A 46 -9.34 -12.44 -4.62
N GLU A 47 -8.34 -13.25 -4.91
CA GLU A 47 -6.94 -12.81 -4.98
C GLU A 47 -6.75 -11.68 -6.03
N SER A 48 -7.47 -11.74 -7.15
CA SER A 48 -7.44 -10.69 -8.19
C SER A 48 -7.84 -9.30 -7.66
N GLU A 49 -8.76 -9.24 -6.69
CA GLU A 49 -9.18 -7.98 -6.07
C GLU A 49 -8.07 -7.40 -5.20
N MET A 50 -7.35 -8.27 -4.48
CA MET A 50 -6.16 -7.87 -3.71
C MET A 50 -5.07 -7.31 -4.61
N TRP A 51 -4.72 -8.00 -5.71
CA TRP A 51 -3.69 -7.52 -6.63
C TRP A 51 -4.11 -6.22 -7.33
N SER A 52 -5.37 -6.08 -7.71
CA SER A 52 -5.89 -4.82 -8.26
C SER A 52 -5.69 -3.65 -7.29
N MET A 53 -5.98 -3.86 -5.99
CA MET A 53 -5.74 -2.84 -4.97
C MET A 53 -4.26 -2.50 -4.80
N LEU A 54 -3.39 -3.50 -4.84
CA LEU A 54 -1.94 -3.29 -4.70
C LEU A 54 -1.33 -2.56 -5.88
N ASN A 55 -1.81 -2.85 -7.09
CA ASN A 55 -1.36 -2.15 -8.29
C ASN A 55 -1.74 -0.66 -8.22
N VAL A 56 -2.99 -0.36 -7.85
CA VAL A 56 -3.42 1.03 -7.66
C VAL A 56 -2.58 1.72 -6.58
N LEU A 57 -2.36 1.07 -5.43
CA LEU A 57 -1.52 1.66 -4.38
C LEU A 57 -0.07 1.88 -4.85
N SER A 58 0.50 0.96 -5.61
CA SER A 58 1.85 1.07 -6.15
C SER A 58 1.97 2.23 -7.15
N GLU A 59 0.95 2.44 -7.98
CA GLU A 59 0.88 3.55 -8.93
C GLU A 59 0.80 4.88 -8.20
N GLU A 60 -0.06 5.00 -7.18
CA GLU A 60 -0.21 6.20 -6.35
C GLU A 60 1.07 6.53 -5.56
N MET A 61 1.79 5.52 -5.07
CA MET A 61 3.09 5.72 -4.43
C MET A 61 4.21 6.09 -5.40
N LEU A 62 3.94 6.07 -6.72
CA LEU A 62 4.95 6.20 -7.79
C LEU A 62 6.12 5.21 -7.59
N GLY A 63 5.82 4.04 -7.03
CA GLY A 63 6.79 3.05 -6.61
C GLY A 63 7.40 2.28 -7.77
N CYS A 64 8.41 1.48 -7.43
CA CYS A 64 8.96 0.49 -8.35
C CYS A 64 7.86 -0.52 -8.74
N SER A 65 7.79 -0.93 -10.01
CA SER A 65 6.86 -1.97 -10.46
C SER A 65 7.09 -3.33 -9.78
N ASN A 66 8.26 -3.52 -9.18
CA ASN A 66 8.61 -4.71 -8.42
C ASN A 66 8.28 -4.60 -6.92
N PHE A 67 7.73 -3.46 -6.46
CA PHE A 67 7.47 -3.24 -5.05
C PHE A 67 6.42 -4.22 -4.50
N PHE A 68 5.40 -4.50 -5.30
CA PHE A 68 4.53 -5.67 -5.12
C PHE A 68 4.63 -6.54 -6.37
N SER A 69 5.05 -7.79 -6.21
CA SER A 69 5.22 -8.71 -7.33
C SER A 69 4.52 -10.05 -7.06
N GLN A 70 3.63 -10.47 -7.96
CA GLN A 70 3.01 -11.80 -7.94
C GLN A 70 3.92 -12.86 -8.57
N SER A 71 4.92 -12.44 -9.32
CA SER A 71 5.82 -13.30 -10.11
C SER A 71 7.29 -12.93 -9.83
N SER A 72 8.21 -13.70 -10.40
CA SER A 72 9.65 -13.41 -10.35
C SER A 72 9.94 -11.97 -10.78
N LEU A 73 10.85 -11.33 -10.04
CA LEU A 73 11.21 -9.93 -10.25
C LEU A 73 11.91 -9.77 -11.60
N ASN A 74 11.49 -8.75 -12.35
CA ASN A 74 12.17 -8.32 -13.58
C ASN A 74 13.03 -7.09 -13.31
N THR A 75 13.93 -6.72 -14.21
CA THR A 75 14.67 -5.47 -14.09
C THR A 75 13.73 -4.27 -14.19
N CYS A 76 13.68 -3.42 -13.17
CA CYS A 76 12.91 -2.18 -13.24
C CYS A 76 13.76 -1.07 -13.89
N GLU A 77 13.33 -0.58 -15.03
CA GLU A 77 14.01 0.50 -15.77
C GLU A 77 14.11 1.78 -14.95
N LYS A 78 13.10 2.07 -14.11
CA LYS A 78 13.07 3.26 -13.24
C LYS A 78 14.05 3.16 -12.06
N CYS A 79 14.48 1.96 -11.70
CA CYS A 79 15.40 1.72 -10.59
C CYS A 79 16.83 1.40 -11.06
N SER A 80 17.03 1.01 -12.32
CA SER A 80 18.35 0.62 -12.85
C SER A 80 19.36 1.76 -12.92
N ASN A 81 18.92 3.02 -12.89
CA ASN A 81 19.77 4.20 -12.97
C ASN A 81 20.13 4.82 -11.61
N ARG A 82 19.81 4.17 -10.49
CA ARG A 82 20.21 4.63 -9.14
C ARG A 82 21.32 3.71 -8.60
N THR A 83 22.53 3.90 -9.10
CA THR A 83 23.77 3.49 -8.42
C THR A 83 24.22 4.54 -7.43
#